data_AF-A0A840KE59-F1
#
_entry.id   AF-A0A840KE59-F1
#
_cell.length_a   1.000
_cell.length_b   1.000
_cell.length_c   1.000
_cell.angle_alpha   90.00
_cell.angle_beta   90.00
_cell.angle_gamma   90.00
#
_symmetry.space_group_name_H-M   'P 1'
#
loop_
_entity.id
_entity.type
_entity.pdbx_description
1 polymer ?
#
loop_
_entity_poly.entity_id
_entity_poly.type
_entity_poly.pdbx_seq_one_letter_code
_entity_poly.pdbx_strand_id
1 'polypeptide(L)'
;MSKKDDPKKNESAEICPAQSLLKLLSGKYKPEIFSLAIQAPLRFSNLLRQIEGSNKQSLSTALRELEEVGILKKVVIKEKPLHIEYYLTEKAESLIPIFKQLEGF
;
A
#
# COMPACT_ATOMS: atom_id res chain seq x y z
N MET A 1 -22.82 -8.80 -49.81
CA MET A 1 -22.69 -9.94 -48.87
C MET A 1 -21.21 -10.29 -48.73
N SER A 2 -20.54 -9.81 -47.68
CA SER A 2 -19.24 -10.31 -47.23
C SER A 2 -19.00 -9.73 -45.84
N LYS A 3 -19.53 -10.41 -44.82
CA LYS A 3 -18.98 -10.34 -43.47
C LYS A 3 -18.00 -11.52 -43.37
N LYS A 4 -16.71 -11.22 -43.20
CA LYS A 4 -15.72 -12.18 -42.69
C LYS A 4 -15.01 -11.49 -41.53
N ASP A 5 -15.60 -11.72 -40.37
CA ASP A 5 -14.95 -12.10 -39.12
C ASP A 5 -13.63 -11.39 -38.77
N ASP A 6 -13.76 -10.27 -38.07
CA ASP A 6 -12.71 -9.75 -37.18
C ASP A 6 -12.45 -10.78 -36.05
N PRO A 7 -11.20 -11.17 -35.78
CA PRO A 7 -10.90 -12.05 -34.67
C PRO A 7 -11.16 -11.28 -33.37
N LYS A 8 -12.16 -11.76 -32.63
CA LYS A 8 -12.49 -11.32 -31.28
C LYS A 8 -11.24 -11.32 -30.40
N LYS A 9 -10.79 -10.12 -30.00
CA LYS A 9 -9.78 -9.93 -28.96
C LYS A 9 -10.40 -10.31 -27.62
N ASN A 10 -10.30 -11.58 -27.26
CA ASN A 10 -10.80 -12.12 -26.00
C ASN A 10 -9.66 -12.86 -25.30
N GLU A 11 -8.85 -12.11 -24.56
CA GLU A 11 -7.93 -12.64 -23.57
C GLU A 11 -8.04 -11.76 -22.34
N SER A 12 -8.98 -12.12 -21.46
CA SER A 12 -8.90 -11.77 -20.06
C SER A 12 -7.66 -12.47 -19.51
N ALA A 13 -6.48 -11.84 -19.66
CA ALA A 13 -5.28 -12.29 -18.99
C ALA A 13 -5.59 -12.30 -17.49
N GLU A 14 -5.67 -13.49 -16.88
CA GLU A 14 -5.79 -13.63 -15.44
C GLU A 14 -4.61 -12.87 -14.83
N ILE A 15 -4.90 -11.70 -14.24
CA ILE A 15 -3.88 -10.88 -13.63
C ILE A 15 -3.35 -11.69 -12.46
N CYS A 16 -2.09 -12.12 -12.56
CA CYS A 16 -1.40 -12.83 -11.48
C CYS A 16 -1.62 -12.06 -10.17
N PRO A 17 -2.21 -12.67 -9.12
CA PRO A 17 -2.52 -11.95 -7.88
C PRO A 17 -1.29 -11.29 -7.25
N ALA A 18 -0.11 -11.92 -7.41
CA ALA A 18 1.16 -11.35 -6.97
C ALA A 18 1.53 -10.07 -7.74
N GLN A 19 1.26 -10.02 -9.06
CA GLN A 19 1.50 -8.82 -9.87
C GLN A 19 0.68 -7.62 -9.38
N SER A 20 -0.59 -7.85 -9.01
CA SER A 20 -1.45 -6.80 -8.44
C SER A 20 -0.91 -6.28 -7.11
N LEU A 21 -0.48 -7.18 -6.22
CA LEU A 21 0.10 -6.81 -4.93
C LEU A 21 1.42 -6.05 -5.09
N LEU A 22 2.31 -6.52 -5.96
CA LEU A 22 3.59 -5.87 -6.23
C LEU A 22 3.39 -4.47 -6.81
N LYS A 23 2.48 -4.31 -7.78
CA LYS A 23 2.14 -3.00 -8.36
C LYS A 23 1.57 -2.04 -7.32
N LEU A 24 0.75 -2.57 -6.40
CA LEU A 24 0.20 -1.80 -5.30
C LEU A 24 1.32 -1.31 -4.37
N LEU A 25 2.18 -2.21 -3.90
CA LEU A 25 3.24 -1.90 -2.94
C LEU A 25 4.38 -1.08 -3.56
N SER A 26 4.65 -1.19 -4.87
CA SER A 26 5.68 -0.40 -5.56
C SER A 26 5.32 1.07 -5.78
N GLY A 27 4.16 1.53 -5.30
CA GLY A 27 3.72 2.92 -5.46
C GLY A 27 4.54 3.90 -4.61
N LYS A 28 4.51 5.18 -4.99
CA LYS A 28 5.28 6.25 -4.33
C LYS A 28 5.04 6.25 -2.80
N TYR A 29 6.13 6.18 -2.03
CA TYR A 29 6.20 6.08 -0.56
C TYR A 29 5.63 4.81 0.08
N LYS A 30 4.92 3.94 -0.65
CA LYS A 30 4.25 2.78 -0.05
C LYS A 30 5.22 1.72 0.52
N PRO A 31 6.35 1.37 -0.13
CA PRO A 31 7.31 0.45 0.47
C PRO A 31 7.87 1.01 1.77
N GLU A 32 8.18 2.31 1.80
CA GLU A 32 8.76 2.98 2.97
C GLU A 32 7.74 3.11 4.11
N ILE A 33 6.50 3.48 3.80
CA ILE A 33 5.38 3.44 4.76
C ILE A 33 5.20 2.04 5.33
N PHE A 34 5.24 1.00 4.49
CA PHE A 34 5.12 -0.39 4.93
C PHE A 34 6.27 -0.77 5.87
N SER A 35 7.53 -0.47 5.49
CA SER A 35 8.70 -0.75 6.32
C SER A 35 8.64 -0.05 7.68
N LEU A 36 8.20 1.21 7.72
CA LEU A 36 8.00 1.94 8.98
C LEU A 36 6.85 1.34 9.82
N ALA A 37 5.77 0.89 9.19
CA ALA A 37 4.62 0.30 9.88
C ALA A 37 4.94 -1.06 10.55
N ILE A 38 5.97 -1.76 10.07
CA ILE A 38 6.49 -2.98 10.71
C ILE A 38 7.10 -2.65 12.08
N GLN A 39 7.72 -1.48 12.21
CA GLN A 39 8.49 -1.12 13.39
C GLN A 39 7.60 -0.51 14.48
N ALA A 40 6.66 0.34 14.10
CA ALA A 40 5.78 1.04 15.03
C ALA A 40 4.50 1.56 14.35
N PRO A 41 3.46 1.89 15.13
CA PRO A 41 2.29 2.59 14.61
C PRO A 41 2.69 3.93 13.97
N LEU A 42 2.08 4.24 12.84
CA LEU A 42 2.43 5.43 12.06
C LEU A 42 1.56 6.63 12.44
N ARG A 43 2.20 7.80 12.55
CA ARG A 43 1.52 9.09 12.61
C ARG A 43 1.85 9.92 11.39
N PHE A 44 0.85 10.56 10.80
CA PHE A 44 1.00 11.35 9.58
C PHE A 44 2.10 12.42 9.69
N SER A 45 2.18 13.12 10.83
CA SER A 45 3.19 14.14 11.08
C SER A 45 4.61 13.57 11.12
N ASN A 46 4.78 12.34 11.59
CA ASN A 46 6.09 11.69 11.70
C ASN A 46 6.52 11.20 10.32
N LEU A 47 5.61 10.59 9.56
CA LEU A 47 5.85 10.17 8.19
C LEU A 47 6.31 11.33 7.30
N LEU A 48 5.69 12.50 7.40
CA LEU A 48 6.11 13.70 6.65
C LEU A 48 7.55 14.14 6.95
N ARG A 49 8.07 13.83 8.13
CA ARG A 49 9.45 14.17 8.54
C ARG A 49 10.44 13.07 8.19
N GLN A 50 10.00 11.81 8.26
CA GLN A 50 10.84 10.63 8.05
C GLN A 50 11.04 10.34 6.56
N ILE A 51 10.00 10.52 5.74
CA ILE A 51 10.03 10.21 4.32
C ILE A 51 10.44 11.47 3.55
N GLU A 52 11.72 11.51 3.15
CA GLU A 52 12.29 12.64 2.43
C GLU A 52 11.57 12.91 1.10
N GLY A 53 11.38 14.20 0.79
CA GLY A 53 10.68 14.63 -0.42
C GLY A 53 9.17 14.36 -0.44
N SER A 54 8.61 13.77 0.61
CA SER A 54 7.15 13.62 0.76
C SER A 54 6.47 14.96 1.00
N ASN A 55 5.21 15.04 0.58
CA ASN A 55 4.34 16.18 0.88
C ASN A 55 2.97 15.69 1.36
N LYS A 56 2.19 16.61 1.94
CA LYS A 56 0.88 16.27 2.54
C LYS A 56 -0.04 15.53 1.57
N GLN A 57 -0.09 15.96 0.32
CA GLN A 57 -1.00 15.40 -0.67
C GLN A 57 -0.60 13.97 -1.05
N SER A 58 0.65 13.78 -1.46
CA SER A 58 1.17 12.48 -1.88
C SER A 58 1.17 11.45 -0.76
N LEU A 59 1.48 11.86 0.47
CA LEU A 59 1.45 10.98 1.63
C LEU A 59 0.03 10.58 2.02
N SER A 60 -0.92 11.54 1.98
CA SER A 60 -2.35 11.26 2.21
C SER A 60 -2.90 10.27 1.19
N THR A 61 -2.55 10.44 -0.09
CA THR A 61 -2.92 9.50 -1.15
C THR A 61 -2.37 8.10 -0.87
N ALA A 62 -1.08 7.99 -0.53
CA ALA A 62 -0.46 6.69 -0.25
C ALA A 62 -1.11 5.97 0.95
N LEU A 63 -1.35 6.68 2.05
CA LEU A 63 -2.02 6.12 3.24
C LEU A 63 -3.45 5.67 2.93
N ARG A 64 -4.21 6.48 2.20
CA ARG A 64 -5.57 6.14 1.79
C ARG A 64 -5.59 4.90 0.90
N GLU A 65 -4.72 4.83 -0.10
CA GLU A 65 -4.65 3.67 -1.00
C GLU A 65 -4.25 2.40 -0.24
N LEU A 66 -3.36 2.48 0.74
CA LEU A 66 -2.99 1.35 1.59
C LEU A 66 -4.10 0.95 2.58
N GLU A 67 -4.93 1.90 3.02
CA GLU A 67 -6.12 1.62 3.84
C GLU A 67 -7.23 0.96 3.01
N GLU A 68 -7.52 1.47 1.82
CA GLU A 68 -8.57 0.96 0.91
C GLU A 68 -8.35 -0.50 0.50
N VAL A 69 -7.09 -0.91 0.33
CA VAL A 69 -6.70 -2.29 -0.02
C VAL A 69 -6.50 -3.18 1.22
N GLY A 70 -6.71 -2.65 2.42
CA GLY A 70 -6.61 -3.39 3.67
C GLY A 70 -5.17 -3.74 4.08
N ILE A 71 -4.18 -2.95 3.67
CA ILE A 71 -2.80 -3.05 4.18
C ILE A 71 -2.66 -2.31 5.51
N LEU A 72 -3.27 -1.12 5.60
CA LEU A 72 -3.32 -0.33 6.82
C LEU A 72 -4.73 -0.29 7.41
N LYS A 73 -4.81 -0.17 8.73
CA LYS A 73 -6.01 0.22 9.46
C LYS A 73 -5.75 1.52 10.20
N LYS A 74 -6.71 2.45 10.13
CA LYS A 74 -6.67 3.72 10.83
C LYS A 74 -7.38 3.61 12.19
N VAL A 75 -6.72 4.05 13.25
CA VAL A 75 -7.26 4.03 14.61
C VAL A 75 -7.24 5.44 15.19
N VAL A 76 -8.36 5.85 15.79
CA VAL A 76 -8.45 7.11 16.54
C VAL A 76 -8.09 6.82 17.99
N ILE A 77 -6.96 7.34 18.44
CA ILE A 77 -6.52 7.25 19.83
C ILE A 77 -7.23 8.34 20.62
N LYS A 78 -8.15 7.93 21.49
CA LYS A 78 -9.04 8.82 22.28
C LYS A 78 -8.40 9.34 23.57
N GLU A 79 -7.18 8.91 23.84
CA GLU A 79 -6.35 9.34 24.97
C GLU A 79 -5.75 10.71 24.70
N LYS A 80 -5.34 11.45 25.74
CA LYS A 80 -4.61 12.71 25.53
C LYS A 80 -3.13 12.41 25.23
N PRO A 81 -2.53 13.04 24.20
CA PRO A 81 -3.16 13.92 23.22
C PRO A 81 -3.99 13.13 22.20
N LEU A 82 -5.17 13.64 21.82
CA LEU A 82 -6.03 12.99 20.82
C LEU A 82 -5.32 12.97 19.47
N HIS A 83 -5.18 11.80 18.85
CA HIS A 83 -4.51 11.67 17.56
C HIS A 83 -4.97 10.44 16.78
N ILE A 84 -4.44 10.31 15.56
CA ILE A 84 -4.68 9.18 14.67
C ILE A 84 -3.38 8.41 14.51
N GLU A 85 -3.51 7.09 14.54
CA GLU A 85 -2.43 6.18 14.20
C GLU A 85 -2.87 5.22 13.09
N TYR A 86 -1.91 4.78 12.29
CA TYR A 86 -2.08 3.74 11.28
C TYR A 86 -1.28 2.52 11.67
N TYR A 87 -1.90 1.36 11.53
CA TYR A 87 -1.31 0.05 11.87
C TYR A 87 -1.37 -0.84 10.65
N LEU A 88 -0.46 -1.81 10.53
CA LEU A 88 -0.68 -2.93 9.63
C LEU A 88 -1.97 -3.67 10.03
N THR A 89 -2.68 -4.18 9.04
CA THR A 89 -3.74 -5.16 9.27
C THR A 89 -3.12 -6.54 9.53
N GLU A 90 -3.88 -7.44 10.15
CA GLU A 90 -3.44 -8.83 10.37
C GLU A 90 -3.07 -9.52 9.04
N LYS A 91 -3.84 -9.23 7.96
CA LYS A 91 -3.53 -9.71 6.62
C LYS A 91 -2.19 -9.17 6.13
N ALA A 92 -1.91 -7.89 6.34
CA ALA A 92 -0.67 -7.26 5.90
C ALA A 92 0.55 -7.74 6.68
N GLU A 93 0.38 -8.09 7.96
CA GLU A 93 1.45 -8.68 8.78
C GLU A 93 1.98 -10.00 8.18
N SER A 94 1.13 -10.77 7.50
CA SER A 94 1.57 -11.98 6.77
C SER A 94 2.56 -11.71 5.64
N LEU A 95 2.65 -10.46 5.16
CA LEU A 95 3.59 -10.05 4.09
C LEU A 95 4.98 -9.68 4.63
N ILE A 96 5.13 -9.48 5.95
CA ILE A 96 6.39 -9.03 6.58
C ILE A 96 7.58 -9.94 6.22
N PRO A 97 7.48 -11.28 6.29
CA PRO A 97 8.62 -12.14 5.98
C PRO A 97 9.09 -11.98 4.53
N ILE A 98 8.14 -11.85 3.59
CA ILE A 98 8.42 -11.66 2.16
C ILE A 98 9.05 -10.29 1.93
N PHE A 99 8.52 -9.24 2.56
CA PHE A 99 9.04 -7.89 2.44
C PHE A 99 10.48 -7.78 2.97
N LYS A 100 10.78 -8.42 4.11
CA LYS A 100 12.15 -8.50 4.66
C LYS A 100 13.13 -9.24 3.77
N GLN A 101 12.67 -10.23 3.01
CA GLN A 101 13.52 -10.89 2.01
C GLN A 101 13.91 -9.92 0.89
N LEU A 102 13.01 -9.01 0.49
CA LEU A 102 13.28 -7.99 -0.53
C LEU A 102 14.32 -6.95 -0.07
N GLU A 103 14.33 -6.58 1.20
CA GLU A 103 15.31 -5.63 1.77
C GLU A 103 16.75 -6.18 1.77
N GLY A 104 16.92 -7.49 1.64
CA GLY A 104 18.22 -8.17 1.62
C GLY A 104 18.80 -8.48 0.23
N PHE A 105 18.10 -8.11 -0.85
CA PHE A 105 18.62 -8.23 -2.22
C PHE A 105 19.62 -7.11 -2.55
#